data_AF-A0A1H3R869-F1
#
_entry.id   AF-A0A1H3R869-F1
#
_cell.length_a   1.000
_cell.length_b   1.000
_cell.length_c   1.000
_cell.angle_alpha   90.00
_cell.angle_beta   90.00
_cell.angle_gamma   90.00
#
_symmetry.space_group_name_H-M   'P 1'
#
loop_
_entity.id
_entity.type
_entity.pdbx_description
1 polymer ?
#
loop_
_entity_poly.entity_id
_entity_poly.type
_entity_poly.pdbx_seq_one_letter_code
_entity_poly.pdbx_strand_id
1 'polypeptide(L)'
;MMAFWYHFAILFEALFILTAVDAGTRAGRFMLQDLLGTFVPAIKRTDSLVASLLATGLCVAGWGYFLYQGVIDPLGGINTLWPLFGIANQMLAGIALILCTSVLFKMKQDRFAWVTIVPATWIIVCTLMAAWQKIFDTNPRIGFLAHANQYKDSIIEGIVLALAKSTDQMQQVIFNDYVNASLAGMFILVLICMLFFGIHAVFQARALSYPTTKEALFELLPAHATDAK
;
A
#
# COMPACT_ATOMS: atom_id res chain seq x y z
N MET A 1 11.73 -37.60 -11.93
CA MET A 1 10.72 -36.56 -12.28
C MET A 1 10.37 -35.66 -11.09
N MET A 2 10.00 -36.18 -9.92
CA MET A 2 9.64 -35.37 -8.73
C MET A 2 10.74 -34.40 -8.27
N ALA A 3 12.01 -34.85 -8.26
CA ALA A 3 13.13 -34.00 -7.86
C ALA A 3 13.33 -32.80 -8.81
N PHE A 4 13.16 -32.98 -10.12
CA PHE A 4 13.25 -31.87 -11.08
C PHE A 4 12.14 -30.84 -10.85
N TRP A 5 10.90 -31.29 -10.70
CA TRP A 5 9.76 -30.42 -10.43
C TRP A 5 9.88 -29.66 -9.11
N TYR A 6 10.42 -30.30 -8.07
CA TYR A 6 10.70 -29.65 -6.78
C TYR A 6 11.71 -28.50 -6.91
N HIS A 7 12.86 -28.74 -7.56
CA HIS A 7 13.86 -27.69 -7.77
C HIS A 7 13.35 -26.59 -8.71
N PHE A 8 12.61 -26.96 -9.76
CA PHE A 8 12.00 -26.00 -10.68
C PHE A 8 11.02 -25.08 -9.95
N ALA A 9 10.12 -25.63 -9.12
CA ALA A 9 9.14 -24.85 -8.37
C ALA A 9 9.80 -23.85 -7.40
N ILE A 10 10.81 -24.30 -6.64
CA ILE A 10 11.53 -23.45 -5.69
C ILE A 10 12.31 -22.34 -6.42
N LEU A 11 12.99 -22.66 -7.52
CA LEU A 11 13.73 -21.66 -8.31
C LEU A 11 12.78 -20.63 -8.93
N PHE A 12 11.64 -21.07 -9.45
CA PHE A 12 10.63 -20.19 -10.02
C PHE A 12 10.05 -19.24 -8.97
N GLU A 13 9.65 -19.77 -7.80
CA GLU A 13 9.12 -18.98 -6.70
C GLU A 13 10.16 -17.98 -6.17
N ALA A 14 11.41 -18.42 -5.98
CA ALA A 14 12.51 -17.56 -5.54
C ALA A 14 12.80 -16.44 -6.55
N LEU A 15 12.81 -16.74 -7.86
CA LEU A 15 13.01 -15.74 -8.90
C LEU A 15 11.85 -14.75 -8.95
N PHE A 16 10.61 -15.21 -8.78
CA PHE A 16 9.43 -14.33 -8.70
C PHE A 16 9.52 -13.38 -7.51
N ILE A 17 9.83 -13.89 -6.31
CA ILE A 17 10.00 -13.09 -5.09
C ILE A 17 11.15 -12.08 -5.28
N LEU A 18 12.29 -12.51 -5.79
CA LEU A 18 13.45 -11.64 -5.99
C LEU A 18 13.15 -10.53 -7.01
N THR A 19 12.43 -10.84 -8.08
CA THR A 19 11.99 -9.85 -9.08
C THR A 19 11.04 -8.83 -8.47
N ALA A 20 10.09 -9.28 -7.65
CA ALA A 20 9.14 -8.39 -6.97
C ALA A 20 9.86 -7.47 -5.96
N VAL A 21 10.79 -8.01 -5.17
CA VAL A 21 11.59 -7.24 -4.20
C VAL A 21 12.53 -6.26 -4.90
N ASP A 22 13.17 -6.64 -6.01
CA ASP A 22 14.02 -5.74 -6.79
C ASP A 22 13.22 -4.56 -7.37
N ALA A 23 12.12 -4.86 -8.07
CA ALA A 23 11.22 -3.83 -8.60
C ALA A 23 10.65 -2.94 -7.49
N GLY A 24 10.26 -3.54 -6.36
CA GLY A 24 9.77 -2.85 -5.18
C GLY A 24 10.82 -1.95 -4.53
N THR A 25 12.09 -2.39 -4.45
CA THR A 25 13.19 -1.60 -3.90
C THR A 25 13.51 -0.40 -4.79
N ARG A 26 13.44 -0.57 -6.12
CA ARG A 26 13.62 0.52 -7.06
C ARG A 26 12.52 1.58 -6.92
N ALA A 27 11.26 1.17 -6.87
CA ALA A 27 10.13 2.07 -6.65
C ALA A 27 10.21 2.73 -5.26
N GLY A 28 10.48 1.92 -4.23
CA GLY A 28 10.60 2.34 -2.84
C GLY A 28 11.70 3.37 -2.64
N ARG A 29 12.86 3.22 -3.30
CA ARG A 29 13.93 4.23 -3.29
C ARG A 29 13.40 5.60 -3.73
N PHE A 30 12.70 5.66 -4.85
CA PHE A 30 12.17 6.91 -5.37
C PHE A 30 11.11 7.52 -4.46
N MET A 31 10.17 6.70 -3.95
CA MET A 31 9.15 7.14 -3.00
C MET A 31 9.75 7.66 -1.70
N LEU A 32 10.78 6.97 -1.18
CA LEU A 32 11.44 7.33 0.07
C LEU A 32 12.30 8.59 -0.09
N GLN A 33 12.95 8.76 -1.24
CA GLN A 33 13.66 10.00 -1.58
C GLN A 33 12.71 11.19 -1.72
N ASP A 34 11.52 11.01 -2.30
CA ASP A 34 10.52 12.07 -2.44
C ASP A 34 9.96 12.48 -1.06
N LEU A 35 9.65 11.50 -0.21
CA LEU A 35 9.20 11.72 1.16
C LEU A 35 10.28 12.42 2.01
N LEU A 36 11.50 11.88 2.06
CA LEU A 36 12.61 12.48 2.81
C LEU A 36 13.02 13.83 2.22
N GLY A 37 12.93 13.98 0.90
CA GLY A 37 13.20 15.22 0.17
C GLY A 37 12.23 16.35 0.52
N THR A 38 11.05 16.04 1.06
CA THR A 38 10.10 17.03 1.59
C THR A 38 10.59 17.64 2.90
N PHE A 39 11.30 16.87 3.74
CA PHE A 39 11.85 17.35 5.01
C PHE A 39 13.29 17.89 4.87
N VAL A 40 14.10 17.24 4.03
CA VAL A 40 15.50 17.59 3.78
C VAL A 40 15.72 17.74 2.26
N PRO A 41 15.69 18.98 1.72
CA PRO A 41 15.79 19.23 0.28
C PRO A 41 17.07 18.67 -0.37
N ALA A 42 18.14 18.46 0.40
CA ALA A 42 19.38 17.86 -0.08
C ALA A 42 19.22 16.38 -0.52
N ILE A 43 18.26 15.66 0.06
CA ILE A 43 17.96 14.26 -0.28
C ILE A 43 17.13 14.14 -1.57
N LYS A 44 16.48 15.24 -1.99
CA LYS A 44 15.67 15.30 -3.22
C LYS A 44 16.51 15.20 -4.50
N ARG A 45 17.83 15.43 -4.42
CA ARG A 45 18.74 15.30 -5.55
C ARG A 45 19.01 13.83 -5.86
N THR A 46 18.28 13.28 -6.84
CA THR A 46 18.46 11.91 -7.35
C THR A 46 19.86 11.63 -7.89
N ASP A 47 20.63 12.66 -8.23
CA ASP A 47 21.99 12.55 -8.76
C ASP A 47 23.05 12.31 -7.66
N SER A 48 22.68 12.41 -6.38
CA SER A 48 23.59 12.14 -5.28
C SER A 48 23.67 10.64 -4.98
N LEU A 49 24.83 10.05 -5.24
CA LEU A 49 25.11 8.64 -4.91
C LEU A 49 24.88 8.35 -3.42
N VAL A 50 25.22 9.28 -2.52
CA VAL A 50 25.03 9.11 -1.08
C VAL A 50 23.54 9.08 -0.72
N ALA A 51 22.74 9.99 -1.27
CA ALA A 51 21.30 10.02 -1.02
C ALA A 51 20.60 8.77 -1.59
N SER A 52 21.06 8.29 -2.76
CA SER A 52 20.57 7.05 -3.36
C SER A 52 20.93 5.82 -2.52
N LEU A 53 22.19 5.71 -2.08
CA LEU A 53 22.62 4.57 -1.27
C LEU A 53 21.91 4.51 0.08
N LEU A 54 21.71 5.66 0.74
CA LEU A 54 20.95 5.73 1.99
C LEU A 54 19.49 5.32 1.79
N ALA A 55 18.84 5.83 0.75
CA ALA A 55 17.44 5.48 0.47
C ALA A 55 17.27 3.99 0.11
N THR A 56 18.17 3.45 -0.72
CA THR A 56 18.20 2.02 -1.03
C THR A 56 18.48 1.18 0.22
N GLY A 57 19.48 1.56 1.02
CA GLY A 57 19.84 0.86 2.26
C GLY A 57 18.67 0.81 3.25
N LEU A 58 17.95 1.91 3.41
CA LEU A 58 16.76 1.97 4.26
C LEU A 58 15.62 1.10 3.71
N CYS A 59 15.42 1.10 2.39
CA CYS A 59 14.41 0.27 1.75
C CYS A 59 14.72 -1.23 1.90
N VAL A 60 15.97 -1.65 1.67
CA VAL A 60 16.44 -3.03 1.87
C VAL A 60 16.36 -3.44 3.33
N ALA A 61 16.74 -2.56 4.26
CA ALA A 61 16.57 -2.81 5.70
C ALA A 61 15.10 -3.00 6.08
N GLY A 62 14.19 -2.22 5.49
CA GLY A 62 12.74 -2.39 5.64
C GLY A 62 12.25 -3.76 5.17
N TRP A 63 12.67 -4.22 3.99
CA TRP A 63 12.37 -5.58 3.52
C TRP A 63 12.92 -6.65 4.46
N GLY A 64 14.17 -6.50 4.92
CA GLY A 64 14.79 -7.39 5.90
C GLY A 64 14.03 -7.43 7.22
N TYR A 65 13.53 -6.28 7.70
CA TYR A 65 12.69 -6.21 8.88
C TYR A 65 11.36 -6.95 8.70
N PHE A 66 10.67 -6.77 7.58
CA PHE A 66 9.43 -7.53 7.30
C PHE A 66 9.67 -9.03 7.21
N LEU A 67 10.79 -9.46 6.62
CA LEU A 67 11.19 -10.87 6.61
C LEU A 67 11.44 -11.39 8.03
N TYR A 68 12.18 -10.63 8.84
CA TYR A 68 12.42 -10.99 10.24
C TYR A 68 11.11 -11.10 11.02
N GLN A 69 10.24 -10.09 10.94
CA GLN A 69 8.91 -10.09 11.57
C GLN A 69 8.08 -11.29 11.12
N GLY A 70 8.08 -11.60 9.83
CA GLY A 70 7.32 -12.73 9.30
C GLY A 70 7.80 -14.10 9.80
N VAL A 71 9.07 -14.23 10.19
CA VAL A 71 9.65 -15.46 10.75
C VAL A 71 9.38 -15.57 12.26
N ILE A 72 9.39 -14.45 13.00
CA ILE A 72 9.19 -14.48 14.46
C ILE A 72 7.71 -14.48 14.87
N ASP A 73 6.80 -14.05 14.00
CA ASP A 73 5.37 -13.97 14.30
C ASP A 73 4.76 -15.39 14.48
N PRO A 74 4.16 -15.70 15.64
CA PRO A 74 3.53 -16.99 15.91
C PRO A 74 2.36 -17.32 14.98
N LEU A 75 1.67 -16.32 14.44
CA LEU A 75 0.57 -16.48 13.48
C LEU A 75 1.08 -16.71 12.04
N GLY A 76 2.38 -16.56 11.82
CA GLY A 76 3.01 -16.47 10.52
C GLY A 76 2.75 -15.11 9.88
N GLY A 77 3.80 -14.42 9.43
CA GLY A 77 3.70 -13.06 8.89
C GLY A 77 2.66 -12.86 7.78
N ILE A 78 2.29 -13.93 7.07
CA ILE A 78 1.22 -13.92 6.08
C ILE A 78 -0.12 -13.57 6.72
N ASN A 79 -0.53 -14.22 7.82
CA ASN A 79 -1.86 -14.01 8.40
C ASN A 79 -2.03 -12.61 9.00
N THR A 80 -0.94 -12.04 9.51
CA THR A 80 -0.92 -10.69 10.09
C THR A 80 -0.91 -9.61 9.01
N LEU A 81 -0.12 -9.76 7.94
CA LEU A 81 0.05 -8.73 6.90
C LEU A 81 -1.00 -8.80 5.78
N TRP A 82 -1.60 -9.97 5.55
CA TRP A 82 -2.55 -10.15 4.44
C TRP A 82 -3.75 -9.21 4.48
N PRO A 83 -4.41 -8.99 5.64
CA PRO A 83 -5.51 -8.03 5.73
C PRO A 83 -5.08 -6.61 5.38
N LEU A 84 -3.87 -6.20 5.77
CA LEU A 84 -3.33 -4.87 5.46
C LEU A 84 -3.03 -4.71 3.97
N PHE A 85 -2.47 -5.75 3.34
CA PHE A 85 -2.17 -5.74 1.90
C PHE A 85 -3.44 -5.50 1.07
N GLY A 86 -4.54 -6.19 1.42
CA GLY A 86 -5.83 -6.00 0.74
C GLY A 86 -6.36 -4.57 0.86
N ILE A 87 -6.36 -4.01 2.08
CA ILE A 87 -6.85 -2.65 2.33
C ILE A 87 -5.97 -1.61 1.63
N ALA A 88 -4.64 -1.74 1.70
CA ALA A 88 -3.70 -0.81 1.08
C ALA A 88 -3.87 -0.74 -0.44
N ASN A 89 -4.07 -1.88 -1.10
CA ASN A 89 -4.26 -1.93 -2.56
C ASN A 89 -5.58 -1.29 -2.99
N GLN A 90 -6.67 -1.54 -2.25
CA GLN A 90 -7.96 -0.92 -2.55
C GLN A 90 -7.91 0.60 -2.31
N MET A 91 -7.21 1.04 -1.26
CA MET A 91 -6.95 2.46 -1.01
C MET A 91 -6.16 3.11 -2.15
N LEU A 92 -5.07 2.48 -2.61
CA LEU A 92 -4.26 3.01 -3.71
C LEU A 92 -5.07 3.14 -5.00
N ALA A 93 -5.89 2.14 -5.31
CA ALA A 93 -6.81 2.17 -6.44
C ALA A 93 -7.84 3.31 -6.31
N GLY A 94 -8.38 3.54 -5.10
CA GLY A 94 -9.25 4.68 -4.80
C GLY A 94 -8.56 6.03 -5.07
N ILE A 95 -7.33 6.21 -4.57
CA ILE A 95 -6.54 7.43 -4.78
C ILE A 95 -6.23 7.65 -6.26
N ALA A 96 -5.87 6.59 -7.00
CA ALA A 96 -5.63 6.66 -8.43
C ALA A 96 -6.88 7.12 -9.20
N LEU A 97 -8.06 6.57 -8.88
CA LEU A 97 -9.31 6.99 -9.52
C LEU A 97 -9.72 8.42 -9.16
N ILE A 98 -9.47 8.87 -7.92
CA ILE A 98 -9.66 10.27 -7.51
C ILE A 98 -8.76 11.19 -8.33
N LEU A 99 -7.49 10.82 -8.52
CA LEU A 99 -6.54 11.56 -9.34
C LEU A 99 -6.99 11.62 -10.80
N CYS A 100 -7.33 10.49 -11.41
CA CYS A 100 -7.84 10.43 -12.78
C CYS A 100 -9.09 11.30 -12.96
N THR A 101 -10.02 11.24 -12.01
CA THR A 101 -11.21 12.10 -12.00
C THR A 101 -10.81 13.58 -12.00
N SER A 102 -9.90 13.97 -11.10
CA SER A 102 -9.40 15.35 -11.00
C SER A 102 -8.74 15.83 -12.29
N VAL A 103 -7.98 14.95 -12.97
CA VAL A 103 -7.35 15.24 -14.26
C VAL A 103 -8.39 15.44 -15.36
N LEU A 104 -9.42 14.59 -15.46
CA LEU A 104 -10.47 14.73 -16.47
C LEU A 104 -11.21 16.07 -16.38
N PHE A 105 -11.52 16.54 -15.17
CA PHE A 105 -12.10 17.88 -14.98
C PHE A 105 -11.13 19.01 -15.32
N LYS A 106 -9.82 18.84 -15.05
CA LYS A 106 -8.80 19.80 -15.48
C LYS A 106 -8.65 19.86 -17.00
N MET A 107 -8.93 18.77 -17.71
CA MET A 107 -8.95 18.67 -19.19
C MET A 107 -10.26 19.15 -19.82
N LYS A 108 -11.27 19.52 -19.02
CA LYS A 108 -12.63 19.85 -19.51
C LYS A 108 -13.33 18.69 -20.22
N GLN A 109 -13.01 17.47 -19.82
CA GLN A 109 -13.62 16.25 -20.33
C GLN A 109 -14.68 15.69 -19.37
N ASP A 110 -15.50 16.57 -18.79
CA ASP A 110 -16.53 16.26 -17.79
C ASP A 110 -17.46 15.11 -18.24
N ARG A 111 -17.74 15.01 -19.56
CA ARG A 111 -18.57 13.95 -20.14
C ARG A 111 -18.04 12.54 -19.90
N PHE A 112 -16.74 12.38 -19.66
CA PHE A 112 -16.09 11.09 -19.42
C PHE A 112 -15.79 10.83 -17.95
N ALA A 113 -15.99 11.82 -17.07
CA ALA A 113 -15.66 11.71 -15.65
C ALA A 113 -16.44 10.61 -14.93
N TRP A 114 -17.62 10.23 -15.42
CA TRP A 114 -18.40 9.12 -14.84
C TRP A 114 -17.64 7.78 -14.87
N VAL A 115 -16.77 7.58 -15.87
CA VAL A 115 -15.96 6.35 -16.03
C VAL A 115 -15.02 6.16 -14.84
N THR A 116 -14.58 7.25 -14.21
CA THR A 116 -13.72 7.19 -13.02
C THR A 116 -14.53 7.36 -11.73
N ILE A 117 -15.56 8.21 -11.72
CA ILE A 117 -16.37 8.48 -10.51
C ILE A 117 -17.13 7.25 -10.03
N VAL A 118 -17.77 6.50 -10.93
CA VAL A 118 -18.57 5.32 -10.55
C VAL A 118 -17.71 4.26 -9.86
N PRO A 119 -16.59 3.78 -10.45
CA PRO A 119 -15.73 2.83 -9.77
C PRO A 119 -15.02 3.44 -8.54
N ALA A 120 -14.68 4.73 -8.56
CA ALA A 120 -14.11 5.41 -7.38
C ALA A 120 -15.08 5.35 -6.20
N THR A 121 -16.34 5.68 -6.43
CA THR A 121 -17.38 5.68 -5.40
C THR A 121 -17.54 4.27 -4.82
N TRP A 122 -17.65 3.27 -5.68
CA TRP A 122 -17.77 1.87 -5.25
C TRP A 122 -16.58 1.43 -4.39
N ILE A 123 -15.36 1.60 -4.90
CA ILE A 123 -14.17 1.13 -4.19
C ILE A 123 -13.95 1.89 -2.88
N ILE A 124 -14.21 3.19 -2.83
CA ILE A 124 -14.08 3.98 -1.61
C ILE A 124 -15.07 3.51 -0.55
N VAL A 125 -16.35 3.29 -0.92
CA VAL A 125 -17.36 2.78 0.02
C VAL A 125 -16.95 1.41 0.55
N CYS A 126 -16.58 0.47 -0.33
CA CYS A 126 -16.16 -0.85 0.08
C CYS A 126 -14.90 -0.82 0.98
N THR A 127 -13.91 -0.01 0.62
CA THR A 127 -12.64 0.10 1.37
C THR A 127 -12.88 0.70 2.75
N LEU A 128 -13.64 1.79 2.84
CA LEU A 128 -13.95 2.43 4.11
C LEU A 128 -14.77 1.52 5.03
N MET A 129 -15.76 0.82 4.48
CA MET A 129 -16.58 -0.13 5.23
C MET A 129 -15.75 -1.31 5.75
N ALA A 130 -14.91 -1.90 4.89
CA ALA A 130 -14.05 -3.02 5.26
C ALA A 130 -12.99 -2.61 6.31
N ALA A 131 -12.37 -1.45 6.13
CA ALA A 131 -11.39 -0.93 7.08
C ALA A 131 -12.05 -0.59 8.43
N TRP A 132 -13.26 -0.03 8.42
CA TRP A 132 -14.03 0.22 9.64
C TRP A 132 -14.33 -1.07 10.40
N GLN A 133 -14.84 -2.11 9.71
CA GLN A 133 -15.07 -3.42 10.31
C GLN A 133 -13.77 -4.03 10.84
N LYS A 134 -12.67 -3.93 10.10
CA LYS A 134 -11.36 -4.43 10.54
C LYS A 134 -10.84 -3.77 11.82
N ILE A 135 -11.23 -2.53 12.11
CA ILE A 135 -10.84 -1.86 13.36
C ILE A 135 -11.85 -2.15 14.48
N PHE A 136 -13.15 -2.00 14.22
CA PHE A 136 -14.17 -1.89 15.27
C PHE A 136 -15.13 -3.07 15.38
N ASP A 137 -15.08 -4.06 14.49
CA ASP A 137 -15.98 -5.22 14.56
C ASP A 137 -15.74 -6.01 15.85
N THR A 138 -16.82 -6.38 16.52
CA THR A 138 -16.79 -7.12 17.78
C THR A 138 -16.35 -8.58 17.62
N ASN A 139 -16.37 -9.11 16.41
CA ASN A 139 -15.94 -10.47 16.11
C ASN A 139 -14.39 -10.51 16.02
N PRO A 140 -13.71 -11.29 16.88
CA PRO A 140 -12.24 -11.42 16.86
C PRO A 140 -11.67 -11.93 15.52
N ARG A 141 -12.46 -12.59 14.68
CA ARG A 141 -12.01 -13.02 13.35
C ARG A 141 -11.94 -11.86 12.35
N ILE A 142 -12.64 -10.78 12.64
CA ILE A 142 -12.79 -9.62 11.75
C ILE A 142 -12.02 -8.44 12.32
N GLY A 143 -12.32 -8.02 13.55
CA GLY A 143 -11.78 -6.82 14.17
C GLY A 143 -10.45 -7.04 14.91
N PHE A 144 -9.45 -6.22 14.62
CA PHE A 144 -8.14 -6.24 15.29
C PHE A 144 -8.26 -5.95 16.79
N LEU A 145 -9.11 -5.00 17.19
CA LEU A 145 -9.31 -4.65 18.61
C LEU A 145 -9.99 -5.79 19.38
N ALA A 146 -10.98 -6.45 18.76
CA ALA A 146 -11.66 -7.60 19.36
C ALA A 146 -10.71 -8.80 19.48
N HIS A 147 -9.85 -9.03 18.48
CA HIS A 147 -8.80 -10.05 18.53
C HIS A 147 -7.80 -9.79 19.66
N ALA A 148 -7.30 -8.55 19.77
CA ALA A 148 -6.42 -8.15 20.86
C ALA A 148 -7.06 -8.36 22.25
N ASN A 149 -8.35 -8.03 22.41
CA ASN A 149 -9.06 -8.24 23.66
C ASN A 149 -9.22 -9.73 24.00
N GLN A 150 -9.55 -10.57 23.02
CA GLN A 150 -9.63 -12.02 23.24
C GLN A 150 -8.31 -12.61 23.75
N TYR A 151 -7.18 -12.19 23.20
CA TYR A 151 -5.86 -12.62 23.65
C TYR A 151 -5.53 -12.10 25.05
N LYS A 152 -5.96 -10.88 25.40
CA LYS A 152 -5.82 -10.34 26.77
C LYS A 152 -6.62 -11.15 27.79
N ASP A 153 -7.88 -11.44 27.49
CA ASP A 153 -8.75 -12.22 28.38
C ASP A 153 -8.19 -13.63 28.58
N SER A 154 -7.67 -14.25 27.51
CA SER A 154 -7.04 -15.57 27.57
C SER A 154 -5.75 -15.59 28.40
N ILE A 155 -4.95 -14.52 28.38
CA ILE A 155 -3.77 -14.35 29.26
C ILE A 155 -4.21 -14.29 30.73
N ILE A 156 -5.29 -13.55 31.03
CA ILE A 156 -5.82 -13.41 32.40
C ILE A 156 -6.37 -14.73 32.93
N GLU A 157 -7.04 -15.50 32.07
CA GLU A 157 -7.60 -16.82 32.41
C GLU A 157 -6.52 -17.92 32.50
N GLY A 158 -5.27 -17.62 32.13
CA GLY A 158 -4.18 -18.59 32.10
C GLY A 158 -4.31 -19.64 30.99
N ILE A 159 -5.19 -19.39 30.00
CA ILE A 159 -5.44 -20.28 28.87
C ILE A 159 -4.55 -19.83 27.72
N VAL A 160 -3.55 -20.65 27.39
CA VAL A 160 -2.73 -20.44 26.20
C VAL A 160 -3.53 -20.89 24.98
N LEU A 161 -4.00 -19.93 24.18
CA LEU A 161 -4.66 -20.20 22.91
C LEU A 161 -3.71 -20.98 21.99
N ALA A 162 -4.20 -22.03 21.33
CA ALA A 162 -3.41 -23.03 20.58
C ALA A 162 -2.44 -22.46 19.53
N LEU A 163 -2.61 -21.20 19.13
CA LEU A 163 -1.78 -20.52 18.13
C LEU A 163 -0.54 -19.82 18.74
N ALA A 164 -0.51 -19.56 20.04
CA ALA A 164 0.65 -19.01 20.75
C ALA A 164 1.26 -20.10 21.65
N LYS A 165 2.57 -20.32 21.58
CA LYS A 165 3.27 -21.30 22.43
C LYS A 165 3.71 -20.74 23.78
N SER A 166 3.64 -19.42 23.96
CA SER A 166 4.01 -18.73 25.19
C SER A 166 3.19 -17.46 25.42
N THR A 167 3.18 -16.98 26.66
CA THR A 167 2.56 -15.70 27.05
C THR A 167 3.19 -14.51 26.34
N ASP A 168 4.52 -14.54 26.10
CA ASP A 168 5.23 -13.51 25.35
C ASP A 168 4.75 -13.42 23.89
N GLN A 169 4.47 -14.57 23.27
CA GLN A 169 3.91 -14.62 21.91
C GLN A 169 2.49 -14.05 21.87
N MET A 170 1.67 -14.27 22.91
CA MET A 170 0.35 -13.64 23.01
C MET A 170 0.45 -12.12 23.13
N GLN A 171 1.44 -11.60 23.86
CA GLN A 171 1.70 -10.15 23.93
C GLN A 171 2.14 -9.57 22.58
N GLN A 172 2.96 -10.30 21.82
CA GLN A 172 3.36 -9.89 20.46
C GLN A 172 2.14 -9.80 19.52
N VAL A 173 1.22 -10.77 19.57
CA VAL A 173 -0.01 -10.74 18.76
C VAL A 173 -0.85 -9.50 19.10
N ILE A 174 -1.04 -9.20 20.39
CA ILE A 174 -1.77 -8.00 20.84
C ILE A 174 -1.11 -6.72 20.31
N PHE A 175 0.22 -6.64 20.37
CA PHE A 175 0.95 -5.49 19.84
C PHE A 175 0.76 -5.36 18.33
N ASN A 176 0.88 -6.46 17.58
CA ASN A 176 0.68 -6.49 16.14
C ASN A 176 -0.75 -6.07 15.76
N ASP A 177 -1.78 -6.49 16.50
CA ASP A 177 -3.15 -6.06 16.27
C ASP A 177 -3.35 -4.56 16.48
N TYR A 178 -2.70 -3.97 17.48
CA TYR A 178 -2.72 -2.52 17.66
C TYR A 178 -2.00 -1.77 16.54
N VAL A 179 -0.86 -2.27 16.09
CA VAL A 179 -0.15 -1.72 14.92
C VAL A 179 -1.06 -1.81 13.68
N ASN A 180 -1.68 -2.95 13.44
CA ASN A 180 -2.59 -3.16 12.30
C ASN A 180 -3.81 -2.23 12.36
N ALA A 181 -4.43 -2.08 13.52
CA ALA A 181 -5.56 -1.17 13.72
C ALA A 181 -5.17 0.29 13.50
N SER A 182 -4.02 0.71 14.03
CA SER A 182 -3.52 2.08 13.83
C SER A 182 -3.20 2.36 12.37
N LEU A 183 -2.58 1.41 11.67
CA LEU A 183 -2.25 1.54 10.25
C LEU A 183 -3.51 1.57 9.37
N ALA A 184 -4.51 0.73 9.66
CA ALA A 184 -5.80 0.79 9.00
C ALA A 184 -6.51 2.14 9.23
N GLY A 185 -6.45 2.68 10.45
CA GLY A 185 -6.97 4.00 10.77
C GLY A 185 -6.26 5.12 9.99
N MET A 186 -4.93 5.03 9.86
CA MET A 186 -4.14 5.95 9.06
C MET A 186 -4.52 5.87 7.57
N PHE A 187 -4.75 4.68 7.02
CA PHE A 187 -5.20 4.51 5.64
C PHE A 187 -6.58 5.13 5.39
N ILE A 188 -7.52 4.95 6.32
CA ILE A 188 -8.83 5.63 6.25
C ILE A 188 -8.64 7.15 6.21
N LEU A 189 -7.81 7.69 7.12
CA LEU A 189 -7.55 9.13 7.19
C LEU A 189 -6.96 9.66 5.87
N VAL A 190 -5.94 8.98 5.34
CA VAL A 190 -5.30 9.36 4.06
C VAL A 190 -6.31 9.33 2.92
N LEU A 191 -7.14 8.29 2.82
CA LEU A 191 -8.14 8.17 1.77
C LEU A 191 -9.18 9.31 1.85
N ILE A 192 -9.66 9.63 3.04
CA ILE A 192 -10.62 10.73 3.27
C ILE A 192 -9.99 12.08 2.90
N CYS A 193 -8.74 12.33 3.32
CA CYS A 193 -8.00 13.54 2.95
C CYS A 193 -7.84 13.64 1.42
N MET A 194 -7.46 12.56 0.75
CA MET A 194 -7.31 12.54 -0.71
C MET A 194 -8.64 12.75 -1.44
N LEU A 195 -9.74 12.18 -0.92
CA LEU A 195 -11.08 12.43 -1.44
C LEU A 195 -11.46 13.91 -1.31
N PHE A 196 -11.22 14.52 -0.15
CA PHE A 196 -11.46 15.93 0.08
C PHE A 196 -10.65 16.82 -0.89
N PHE A 197 -9.35 16.58 -1.02
CA PHE A 197 -8.50 17.33 -1.95
C PHE A 197 -8.89 17.11 -3.41
N GLY A 198 -9.31 15.89 -3.78
CA GLY A 198 -9.82 15.57 -5.11
C GLY A 198 -11.10 16.35 -5.43
N ILE A 199 -12.07 16.35 -4.52
CA ILE A 199 -13.31 17.13 -4.66
C ILE A 199 -12.99 18.62 -4.80
N HIS A 200 -12.11 19.15 -3.95
CA HIS A 200 -11.67 20.54 -4.02
C HIS A 200 -10.99 20.87 -5.37
N ALA A 201 -10.13 19.97 -5.87
CA ALA A 201 -9.50 20.12 -7.17
C ALA A 201 -10.52 20.11 -8.33
N VAL A 202 -11.56 19.29 -8.24
CA VAL A 202 -12.66 19.26 -9.23
C VAL A 202 -13.43 20.58 -9.21
N PHE A 203 -13.78 21.11 -8.04
CA PHE A 203 -14.47 22.41 -7.94
C PHE A 203 -13.64 23.55 -8.51
N GLN A 204 -12.34 23.62 -8.16
CA GLN A 204 -11.42 24.62 -8.73
C GLN A 204 -11.31 24.48 -10.25
N ALA A 205 -11.18 23.25 -10.75
CA ALA A 205 -11.12 23.00 -12.18
C ALA A 205 -12.40 23.49 -12.87
N ARG A 206 -13.59 23.20 -12.32
CA ARG A 206 -14.88 23.65 -12.89
C ARG A 206 -15.08 25.17 -12.88
N ALA A 207 -14.49 25.89 -11.92
CA ALA A 207 -14.58 27.35 -11.86
C ALA A 207 -13.86 28.05 -13.03
N LEU A 208 -12.83 27.42 -13.61
CA LEU A 208 -12.11 27.94 -14.77
C LEU A 208 -12.82 27.52 -16.07
N SER A 209 -12.82 28.36 -17.10
CA SER A 209 -13.48 28.01 -18.40
C SER A 209 -12.55 27.28 -19.39
N TYR A 210 -11.25 27.22 -19.11
CA TYR A 210 -10.24 26.65 -20.00
C TYR A 210 -9.53 25.44 -19.35
N PRO A 211 -8.96 24.51 -20.15
CA PRO A 211 -8.15 23.42 -19.64
C PRO A 211 -6.89 23.93 -18.93
N THR A 212 -6.57 23.38 -17.75
CA THR A 212 -5.36 23.74 -16.98
C THR A 212 -4.27 22.66 -17.06
N THR A 213 -4.51 21.60 -17.84
CA THR A 213 -3.53 20.53 -18.02
C THR A 213 -2.32 21.01 -18.82
N LYS A 214 -1.15 20.57 -18.36
CA LYS A 214 0.12 20.70 -19.08
C LYS A 214 0.50 19.31 -19.57
N GLU A 215 0.05 18.98 -20.76
CA GLU A 215 0.39 17.72 -21.40
C GLU A 215 1.80 17.81 -22.00
N ALA A 216 2.54 16.70 -21.98
CA ALA A 216 3.77 16.61 -22.75
C ALA A 216 3.45 16.83 -24.23
N LEU A 217 4.33 17.50 -24.96
CA LEU A 217 4.14 17.69 -26.39
C LEU A 217 4.00 16.31 -27.04
N PHE A 218 3.01 16.14 -27.92
CA PHE A 218 2.84 14.90 -28.65
C PHE A 218 4.09 14.64 -29.52
N GLU A 219 4.90 13.68 -29.09
CA GLU A 219 6.05 13.20 -29.86
C GLU A 219 5.57 12.07 -30.76
N LEU A 220 5.62 12.30 -32.08
CA LEU A 220 5.41 11.23 -33.06
C LEU A 220 6.46 10.13 -32.82
N LEU A 221 6.06 8.87 -32.96
CA LEU A 221 6.98 7.73 -33.00
C LEU A 221 8.16 8.11 -33.92
N PRO A 222 9.40 8.13 -33.40
CA PRO A 222 10.50 8.61 -34.20
C PRO A 222 10.69 7.63 -35.38
N ALA A 223 10.94 8.16 -36.58
CA ALA A 223 10.89 7.40 -37.83
C ALA A 223 11.80 6.15 -37.84
N HIS A 224 12.84 6.09 -37.00
CA HIS A 224 13.70 4.92 -36.85
C HIS A 224 13.05 3.75 -36.07
N ALA A 225 11.95 3.98 -35.36
CA ALA A 225 11.22 2.94 -34.63
C ALA A 225 10.30 2.10 -35.55
N THR A 226 10.00 2.57 -36.76
CA THR A 226 9.21 1.83 -37.76
C THR A 226 10.03 0.89 -38.65
N ASP A 227 11.36 1.02 -38.64
CA ASP A 227 12.27 0.26 -39.51
C ASP A 227 12.79 -1.04 -38.86
N ALA A 228 12.43 -1.33 -37.61
CA ALA A 228 12.73 -2.60 -36.96
C ALA A 228 11.68 -3.66 -37.35
N LYS A 229 11.78 -4.17 -38.58
CA LYS A 229 11.22 -5.46 -38.98
C LYS A 229 12.32 -6.47 -39.23
#